data_AF-A0A970S370-F1
#
_entry.id   AF-A0A970S370-F1
#
_cell.length_a   1.000
_cell.length_b   1.000
_cell.length_c   1.000
_cell.angle_alpha   90.00
_cell.angle_beta   90.00
_cell.angle_gamma   90.00
#
_symmetry.space_group_name_H-M   'P 1'
#
loop_
_entity.id
_entity.type
_entity.pdbx_description
1 polymer ?
#
loop_
_entity_poly.entity_id
_entity_poly.type
_entity_poly.pdbx_seq_one_letter_code
_entity_poly.pdbx_strand_id
1 'polypeptide(L)'
;FVRAGTLICACEAIRQDCEEKKRFPVYPLGKEQITIGLWIGGQHTPNNNRKAKECWEKLYGATAADLRDIKDKYNKFQILKCPWCGTKLTKDVSPKKSLVGQWGYMFRSGHFYMACQQESCLFESSLPIQVVDEELYNKPPTLLFGTVDKFAMLPWKKEVGSFFAVDSENRTPELIIQDELHLISGPLGTIVGLYEVAIDALCSKKGVKPKIVASTATIRRAKEQCSALYNREVRQFPPAGLNAEDSFFAREADLNEKPGRLYMGIMPSGKTKAMMEVRTIAAILQRVHMMDLPYDIKDKFWTIAVYFNSLRDLGKCSTLIDDDVKDFIRRIAYRFGTRKGIRQIGAASELTSRVSTSQLNETLEKLERLEYTKENLEAKKYPINVLLATNMISVGVDVARLNIMLLVGQPKLTSEYIQASSRIGRTYPGIAFTLYDGTKSRDRSHYEQFKSYHESFYKYVEPTGVTPFAKPARDRALHAVMVTMIRHMCGLSADSDAVYFDTDLDGVKDIENYILERLKEIRSRVDFEYADETDSIRNEMMQFWIEWKERIELAGHKNFYYGDRFIVKPPAGDAKRLLRVFGSGGNDYSRETLTSMRNVDKSVAANFLVWGDTE
;
A
#
# COMPACT_ATOMS: atom_id res chain seq x y z
N PHE A 1 -1.31 10.71 0.34
CA PHE A 1 -1.85 11.42 1.52
C PHE A 1 -1.44 12.90 1.59
N VAL A 2 -0.15 13.26 1.77
CA VAL A 2 0.28 14.67 1.95
C VAL A 2 -0.23 15.62 0.86
N ARG A 3 -0.11 15.23 -0.43
CA ARG A 3 -0.65 16.01 -1.56
C ARG A 3 -2.16 16.25 -1.46
N ALA A 4 -2.93 15.23 -1.07
CA ALA A 4 -4.36 15.36 -0.83
C ALA A 4 -4.64 16.24 0.42
N GLY A 5 -3.77 16.20 1.43
CA GLY A 5 -3.82 17.12 2.56
C GLY A 5 -3.67 18.58 2.15
N THR A 6 -2.81 18.89 1.17
CA THR A 6 -2.69 20.24 0.60
C THR A 6 -3.98 20.68 -0.07
N LEU A 7 -4.59 19.82 -0.89
CA LEU A 7 -5.89 20.08 -1.52
C LEU A 7 -6.97 20.37 -0.46
N ILE A 8 -7.05 19.54 0.58
CA ILE A 8 -8.06 19.67 1.63
C ILE A 8 -7.85 20.94 2.47
N CYS A 9 -6.60 21.30 2.76
CA CYS A 9 -6.30 22.60 3.39
C CYS A 9 -6.74 23.77 2.49
N ALA A 10 -6.54 23.69 1.17
CA ALA A 10 -7.04 24.72 0.26
C ALA A 10 -8.57 24.79 0.24
N CYS A 11 -9.26 23.65 0.22
CA CYS A 11 -10.72 23.59 0.29
C CYS A 11 -11.26 24.20 1.59
N GLU A 12 -10.67 23.85 2.74
CA GLU A 12 -11.07 24.40 4.04
C GLU A 12 -10.79 25.90 4.13
N ALA A 13 -9.67 26.38 3.57
CA ALA A 13 -9.37 27.81 3.49
C ALA A 13 -10.42 28.57 2.67
N ILE A 14 -10.83 28.03 1.52
CA ILE A 14 -11.89 28.61 0.69
C ILE A 14 -13.22 28.62 1.45
N ARG A 15 -13.55 27.53 2.16
CA ARG A 15 -14.77 27.44 2.98
C ARG A 15 -14.80 28.53 4.07
N GLN A 16 -13.71 28.70 4.82
CA GLN A 16 -13.59 29.72 5.86
C GLN A 16 -13.70 31.14 5.28
N ASP A 17 -13.06 31.41 4.14
CA ASP A 17 -13.17 32.73 3.49
C ASP A 17 -14.61 33.03 3.01
N CYS A 18 -15.35 32.02 2.56
CA CYS A 18 -16.77 32.16 2.19
C CYS A 18 -17.64 32.55 3.40
N GLU A 19 -17.28 32.14 4.62
CA GLU A 19 -17.96 32.60 5.85
C GLU A 19 -17.57 34.05 6.21
N GLU A 20 -16.32 34.45 5.95
CA GLU A 20 -15.78 35.76 6.32
C GLU A 20 -16.00 36.89 5.29
N LYS A 21 -16.40 36.57 4.04
CA LYS A 21 -16.67 37.50 2.92
C LYS A 21 -15.48 38.40 2.50
N LYS A 22 -14.26 37.87 2.35
CA LYS A 22 -13.08 38.72 2.11
C LYS A 22 -12.38 38.56 0.76
N ARG A 23 -12.35 37.37 0.13
CA ARG A 23 -11.50 37.16 -1.07
C ARG A 23 -12.13 36.39 -2.22
N PHE A 24 -13.05 35.46 -1.97
CA PHE A 24 -13.68 34.61 -2.99
C PHE A 24 -15.19 34.90 -3.14
N PRO A 25 -15.81 34.55 -4.29
CA PRO A 25 -17.26 34.51 -4.43
C PRO A 25 -17.88 33.63 -3.34
N VAL A 26 -19.05 34.02 -2.83
CA VAL A 26 -19.74 33.25 -1.79
C VAL A 26 -20.30 31.96 -2.40
N TYR A 27 -19.67 30.83 -2.06
CA TYR A 27 -20.14 29.49 -2.42
C TYR A 27 -20.93 28.86 -1.27
N PRO A 28 -22.02 28.10 -1.53
CA PRO A 28 -22.80 27.43 -0.49
C PRO A 28 -22.11 26.14 0.00
N LEU A 29 -20.92 26.27 0.61
CA LEU A 29 -20.08 25.14 1.04
C LEU A 29 -20.44 24.57 2.42
N GLY A 30 -21.40 25.19 3.12
CA GLY A 30 -21.81 24.79 4.47
C GLY A 30 -20.85 25.24 5.57
N LYS A 31 -21.22 24.92 6.82
CA LYS A 31 -20.47 25.30 8.04
C LYS A 31 -19.57 24.19 8.58
N GLU A 32 -19.70 22.98 8.04
CA GLU A 32 -18.92 21.83 8.48
C GLU A 32 -17.52 21.88 7.88
N GLN A 33 -16.53 21.55 8.72
CA GLN A 33 -15.13 21.57 8.33
C GLN A 33 -14.84 20.48 7.28
N ILE A 34 -14.15 20.85 6.19
CA ILE A 34 -13.69 19.88 5.19
C ILE A 34 -12.41 19.24 5.72
N THR A 35 -12.41 17.92 5.86
CA THR A 35 -11.31 17.19 6.54
C THR A 35 -10.86 15.95 5.78
N ILE A 36 -9.62 15.52 6.07
CA ILE A 36 -9.01 14.31 5.52
C ILE A 36 -8.55 13.37 6.62
N GLY A 37 -8.83 12.08 6.45
CA GLY A 37 -8.45 11.04 7.40
C GLY A 37 -7.57 9.95 6.82
N LEU A 38 -6.72 9.35 7.66
CA LEU A 38 -5.89 8.19 7.32
C LEU A 38 -6.22 6.99 8.21
N TRP A 39 -6.90 5.99 7.66
CA TRP A 39 -7.35 4.77 8.35
C TRP A 39 -6.56 3.54 7.89
N ILE A 40 -5.43 3.30 8.53
CA ILE A 40 -4.49 2.23 8.16
C ILE A 40 -4.10 1.37 9.37
N GLY A 41 -3.48 0.21 9.13
CA GLY A 41 -3.13 -0.75 10.17
C GLY A 41 -2.37 -0.15 11.37
N GLY A 42 -2.61 -0.70 12.56
CA GLY A 42 -2.12 -0.15 13.85
C GLY A 42 -0.60 -0.14 14.05
N GLN A 43 0.15 -0.70 13.11
CA GLN A 43 1.61 -0.55 13.03
C GLN A 43 2.01 0.88 12.60
N HIS A 44 1.22 1.48 11.71
CA HIS A 44 1.54 2.76 11.06
C HIS A 44 0.82 3.94 11.70
N THR A 45 -0.42 3.78 12.19
CA THR A 45 -1.17 4.82 12.90
C THR A 45 -1.74 4.32 14.23
N PRO A 46 -1.97 5.20 15.23
CA PRO A 46 -2.60 4.80 16.49
C PRO A 46 -4.09 4.49 16.33
N ASN A 47 -4.54 3.35 16.84
CA ASN A 47 -5.97 2.99 16.81
C ASN A 47 -6.82 3.69 17.88
N ASN A 48 -6.22 4.34 18.88
CA ASN A 48 -6.95 5.03 19.95
C ASN A 48 -6.13 6.16 20.57
N ASN A 49 -6.82 7.07 21.25
CA ASN A 49 -6.24 8.26 21.86
C ASN A 49 -5.24 7.93 22.96
N ARG A 50 -5.44 6.83 23.70
CA ARG A 50 -4.48 6.35 24.71
C ARG A 50 -3.12 6.02 24.09
N LYS A 51 -3.10 5.21 23.02
CA LYS A 51 -1.85 4.87 22.30
C LYS A 51 -1.25 6.09 21.61
N ALA A 52 -2.08 6.99 21.09
CA ALA A 52 -1.61 8.23 20.51
C ALA A 52 -0.90 9.10 21.57
N LYS A 53 -1.45 9.17 22.80
CA LYS A 53 -0.84 9.88 23.93
C LYS A 53 0.49 9.26 24.35
N GLU A 54 0.56 7.94 24.45
CA GLU A 54 1.81 7.22 24.74
C GLU A 54 2.91 7.54 23.70
N CYS A 55 2.56 7.55 22.40
CA CYS A 55 3.49 7.91 21.33
C CYS A 55 3.92 9.37 21.42
N TRP A 56 2.98 10.27 21.70
CA TRP A 56 3.22 11.70 21.84
C TRP A 56 4.14 12.03 23.02
N GLU A 57 3.89 11.45 24.21
CA GLU A 57 4.73 11.64 25.40
C GLU A 57 6.18 11.21 25.15
N LYS A 58 6.38 10.07 24.45
CA LYS A 58 7.72 9.59 24.07
C LYS A 58 8.42 10.53 23.10
N LEU A 59 7.72 11.11 22.13
CA LEU A 59 8.28 12.07 21.18
C LEU A 59 8.64 13.41 21.83
N TYR A 60 7.82 13.89 22.77
CA TYR A 60 8.08 15.15 23.48
C TYR A 60 9.20 15.01 24.52
N GLY A 61 9.35 13.82 25.12
CA GLY A 61 10.44 13.49 26.03
C GLY A 61 11.78 13.15 25.36
N ALA A 62 11.83 13.11 24.02
CA ALA A 62 13.04 12.74 23.29
C ALA A 62 14.17 13.76 23.45
N THR A 63 15.40 13.29 23.61
CA THR A 63 16.62 14.09 23.65
C THR A 63 17.34 14.06 22.30
N ALA A 64 18.39 14.88 22.12
CA ALA A 64 19.17 14.85 20.88
C ALA A 64 19.89 13.52 20.64
N ALA A 65 20.15 12.72 21.67
CA ALA A 65 20.88 11.46 21.56
C ALA A 65 20.00 10.31 21.02
N ASP A 66 18.72 10.27 21.40
CA ASP A 66 17.78 9.18 21.14
C ASP A 66 16.63 9.56 20.19
N LEU A 67 16.58 10.82 19.73
CA LEU A 67 15.52 11.32 18.83
C LEU A 67 15.30 10.42 17.62
N ARG A 68 16.37 9.87 17.03
CA ARG A 68 16.27 9.01 15.84
C ARG A 68 15.53 7.71 16.16
N ASP A 69 15.94 7.03 17.22
CA ASP A 69 15.32 5.76 17.65
C ASP A 69 13.88 5.96 18.12
N ILE A 70 13.62 7.08 18.82
CA ILE A 70 12.27 7.43 19.27
C ILE A 70 11.36 7.74 18.07
N LYS A 71 11.84 8.53 17.09
CA LYS A 71 11.07 8.80 15.87
C LYS A 71 10.69 7.51 15.15
N ASP A 72 11.64 6.61 14.98
CA ASP A 72 11.42 5.36 14.25
C ASP A 72 10.38 4.45 14.94
N LYS A 73 10.33 4.46 16.27
CA LYS A 73 9.39 3.63 17.06
C LYS A 73 8.03 4.30 17.31
N TYR A 74 8.01 5.61 17.56
CA TYR A 74 6.85 6.32 18.10
C TYR A 74 6.27 7.38 17.16
N ASN A 75 6.97 7.82 16.10
CA ASN A 75 6.38 8.75 15.14
C ASN A 75 5.42 8.02 14.17
N LYS A 76 4.22 7.74 14.67
CA LYS A 76 3.14 7.04 13.95
C LYS A 76 2.12 8.00 13.33
N PHE A 77 2.39 9.31 13.33
CA PHE A 77 1.42 10.31 12.86
C PHE A 77 1.51 10.61 11.35
N GLN A 78 2.54 10.09 10.66
CA GLN A 78 2.76 10.14 9.19
C GLN A 78 2.94 11.55 8.56
N ILE A 79 2.43 12.61 9.17
CA ILE A 79 2.57 14.00 8.70
C ILE A 79 3.82 14.64 9.30
N LEU A 80 4.82 14.90 8.44
CA LEU A 80 6.11 15.46 8.86
C LEU A 80 6.24 16.97 8.62
N LYS A 81 5.42 17.52 7.73
CA LYS A 81 5.42 18.94 7.31
C LYS A 81 3.98 19.42 7.17
N CYS A 82 3.74 20.70 7.43
CA CYS A 82 2.45 21.34 7.24
C CYS A 82 2.11 21.31 5.74
N PRO A 83 0.96 20.74 5.34
CA PRO A 83 0.56 20.65 3.94
C PRO A 83 0.23 22.02 3.30
N TRP A 84 0.02 23.06 4.12
CA TRP A 84 -0.31 24.41 3.66
C TRP A 84 0.95 25.25 3.41
N CYS A 85 1.77 25.50 4.44
CA CYS A 85 2.95 26.37 4.35
C CYS A 85 4.29 25.63 4.22
N GLY A 86 4.31 24.30 4.37
CA GLY A 86 5.54 23.50 4.29
C GLY A 86 6.38 23.44 5.57
N THR A 87 6.02 24.16 6.63
CA THR A 87 6.76 24.15 7.92
C THR A 87 6.86 22.74 8.49
N LYS A 88 8.06 22.34 8.92
CA LYS A 88 8.31 21.00 9.50
C LYS A 88 7.60 20.88 10.84
N LEU A 89 6.83 19.79 11.03
CA LEU A 89 6.07 19.50 12.25
C LEU A 89 6.83 18.53 13.19
N THR A 90 8.12 18.32 12.94
CA THR A 90 8.96 17.40 13.70
C THR A 90 10.26 18.08 14.10
N LYS A 91 10.79 17.71 15.28
CA LYS A 91 12.11 18.17 15.73
C LYS A 91 13.22 17.42 15.01
N ASP A 92 14.37 18.03 14.79
CA ASP A 92 15.59 17.36 14.31
C ASP A 92 16.78 17.67 15.20
N VAL A 93 17.91 17.01 14.95
CA VAL A 93 19.19 17.28 15.60
C VAL A 93 20.04 18.16 14.68
N SER A 94 20.47 19.30 15.19
CA SER A 94 21.37 20.22 14.49
C SER A 94 22.80 19.63 14.41
N PRO A 95 23.67 20.15 13.53
CA PRO A 95 25.09 19.77 13.52
C PRO A 95 25.81 20.01 14.86
N LYS A 96 25.29 20.92 15.70
CA LYS A 96 25.79 21.20 17.05
C LYS A 96 25.21 20.25 18.11
N LYS A 97 24.56 19.16 17.71
CA LYS A 97 23.90 18.16 18.59
C LYS A 97 22.81 18.75 19.50
N SER A 98 22.18 19.84 19.07
CA SER A 98 21.02 20.44 19.76
C SER A 98 19.72 20.09 19.04
N LEU A 99 18.63 20.00 19.78
CA LEU A 99 17.29 19.85 19.18
C LEU A 99 16.87 21.16 18.51
N VAL A 100 16.35 21.07 17.29
CA VAL A 100 15.82 22.20 16.52
C VAL A 100 14.41 21.88 16.02
N GLY A 101 13.58 22.90 15.87
CA GLY A 101 12.18 22.77 15.45
C GLY A 101 11.21 22.51 16.61
N GLN A 102 9.93 22.46 16.26
CA GLN A 102 8.82 22.24 17.18
C GLN A 102 7.94 21.09 16.68
N TRP A 103 7.29 20.40 17.60
CA TRP A 103 6.35 19.35 17.28
C TRP A 103 4.99 19.96 16.95
N GLY A 104 4.40 19.57 15.81
CA GLY A 104 3.05 19.97 15.42
C GLY A 104 1.96 18.99 15.87
N TYR A 105 2.25 18.14 16.87
CA TYR A 105 1.36 17.09 17.36
C TYR A 105 0.84 17.51 18.72
N MET A 106 -0.47 17.72 18.86
CA MET A 106 -1.07 18.33 20.04
C MET A 106 -2.12 17.42 20.68
N PHE A 107 -2.31 17.60 21.98
CA PHE A 107 -3.37 16.97 22.77
C PHE A 107 -4.16 18.04 23.51
N ARG A 108 -5.49 18.00 23.40
CA ARG A 108 -6.38 18.87 24.19
C ARG A 108 -7.57 18.06 24.67
N SER A 109 -7.82 18.09 25.98
CA SER A 109 -8.94 17.37 26.61
C SER A 109 -9.02 15.88 26.27
N GLY A 110 -7.86 15.22 26.06
CA GLY A 110 -7.79 13.81 25.69
C GLY A 110 -7.86 13.50 24.20
N HIS A 111 -8.13 14.50 23.35
CA HIS A 111 -8.20 14.36 21.90
C HIS A 111 -6.90 14.75 21.22
N PHE A 112 -6.49 13.96 20.22
CA PHE A 112 -5.33 14.23 19.39
C PHE A 112 -5.70 15.15 18.22
N TYR A 113 -4.86 16.15 17.94
CA TYR A 113 -4.95 16.96 16.72
C TYR A 113 -3.58 17.45 16.28
N MET A 114 -3.48 17.92 15.05
CA MET A 114 -2.23 18.51 14.53
C MET A 114 -2.40 20.00 14.32
N ALA A 115 -1.33 20.77 14.51
CA ALA A 115 -1.34 22.22 14.38
C ALA A 115 -0.04 22.72 13.77
N CYS A 116 -0.12 23.71 12.87
CA CYS A 116 1.08 24.35 12.35
C CYS A 116 1.75 25.19 13.44
N GLN A 117 3.08 25.15 13.50
CA GLN A 117 3.86 25.92 14.49
C GLN A 117 4.38 27.26 13.92
N GLN A 118 4.02 27.58 12.67
CA GLN A 118 4.41 28.83 12.03
C GLN A 118 3.41 29.92 12.39
N GLU A 119 3.90 31.01 12.98
CA GLU A 119 3.10 32.21 13.23
C GLU A 119 2.47 32.72 11.92
N SER A 120 1.21 33.15 12.00
CA SER A 120 0.42 33.64 10.84
C SER A 120 0.07 32.58 9.80
N CYS A 121 0.28 31.29 10.10
CA CYS A 121 -0.28 30.22 9.28
C CYS A 121 -1.79 30.10 9.53
N LEU A 122 -2.59 29.97 8.48
CA LEU A 122 -4.05 29.79 8.59
C LEU A 122 -4.43 28.59 9.48
N PHE A 123 -3.58 27.56 9.52
CA PHE A 123 -3.78 26.34 10.29
C PHE A 123 -2.90 26.26 11.55
N GLU A 124 -2.56 27.41 12.12
CA GLU A 124 -1.85 27.51 13.41
C GLU A 124 -2.68 26.90 14.56
N SER A 125 -4.02 27.07 14.53
CA SER A 125 -4.89 26.49 15.56
C SER A 125 -5.10 24.99 15.40
N SER A 126 -5.40 24.53 14.19
CA SER A 126 -5.65 23.11 13.89
C SER A 126 -5.59 22.84 12.40
N LEU A 127 -4.96 21.74 12.01
CA LEU A 127 -4.96 21.20 10.66
C LEU A 127 -6.20 20.32 10.45
N PRO A 128 -6.84 20.36 9.27
CA PRO A 128 -7.99 19.52 8.94
C PRO A 128 -7.60 18.06 8.62
N ILE A 129 -6.65 17.49 9.38
CA ILE A 129 -6.07 16.17 9.15
C ILE A 129 -6.24 15.30 10.40
N GLN A 130 -6.76 14.08 10.22
CA GLN A 130 -6.94 13.10 11.28
C GLN A 130 -6.26 11.77 10.93
N VAL A 131 -5.59 11.16 11.91
CA VAL A 131 -4.84 9.89 11.72
C VAL A 131 -5.07 8.88 12.84
N VAL A 132 -5.85 9.24 13.87
CA VAL A 132 -6.18 8.35 14.99
C VAL A 132 -7.56 7.78 14.72
N ASP A 133 -7.67 6.44 14.68
CA ASP A 133 -8.95 5.78 14.33
C ASP A 133 -10.12 6.26 15.20
N GLU A 134 -9.92 6.42 16.51
CA GLU A 134 -10.95 6.89 17.44
C GLU A 134 -11.49 8.29 17.07
N GLU A 135 -10.62 9.21 16.65
CA GLU A 135 -11.04 10.52 16.14
C GLU A 135 -11.77 10.41 14.79
N LEU A 136 -11.32 9.50 13.92
CA LEU A 136 -11.96 9.24 12.64
C LEU A 136 -13.38 8.70 12.83
N TYR A 137 -13.61 7.83 13.81
CA TYR A 137 -14.96 7.33 14.08
C TYR A 137 -15.86 8.38 14.75
N ASN A 138 -15.30 9.19 15.65
CA ASN A 138 -16.04 10.25 16.33
C ASN A 138 -16.46 11.37 15.37
N LYS A 139 -15.56 11.74 14.44
CA LYS A 139 -15.80 12.75 13.41
C LYS A 139 -15.31 12.24 12.05
N PRO A 140 -16.16 11.48 11.32
CA PRO A 140 -15.84 10.96 10.00
C PRO A 140 -15.35 12.07 9.06
N PRO A 141 -14.21 11.88 8.37
CA PRO A 141 -13.66 12.91 7.50
C PRO A 141 -14.43 12.97 6.17
N THR A 142 -14.34 14.11 5.49
CA THR A 142 -14.89 14.28 4.13
C THR A 142 -14.18 13.37 3.11
N LEU A 143 -12.86 13.18 3.27
CA LEU A 143 -12.05 12.28 2.45
C LEU A 143 -11.29 11.29 3.33
N LEU A 144 -11.56 10.00 3.20
CA LEU A 144 -10.92 8.93 3.96
C LEU A 144 -9.96 8.13 3.08
N PHE A 145 -8.68 8.07 3.45
CA PHE A 145 -7.73 7.11 2.90
C PHE A 145 -7.69 5.87 3.77
N GLY A 146 -8.19 4.74 3.25
CA GLY A 146 -8.20 3.45 3.93
C GLY A 146 -7.30 2.43 3.26
N THR A 147 -6.84 1.44 4.03
CA THR A 147 -6.30 0.18 3.47
C THR A 147 -7.31 -0.94 3.63
N VAL A 148 -7.43 -1.83 2.63
CA VAL A 148 -8.31 -3.01 2.67
C VAL A 148 -8.09 -3.90 3.90
N ASP A 149 -6.90 -3.83 4.51
CA ASP A 149 -6.57 -4.48 5.78
C ASP A 149 -7.58 -4.20 6.89
N LYS A 150 -8.11 -2.98 6.94
CA LYS A 150 -9.08 -2.53 7.95
C LYS A 150 -10.50 -3.04 7.70
N PHE A 151 -10.82 -3.55 6.51
CA PHE A 151 -12.13 -4.15 6.26
C PHE A 151 -12.37 -5.36 7.18
N ALA A 152 -11.30 -6.07 7.55
CA ALA A 152 -11.38 -7.16 8.50
C ALA A 152 -11.89 -6.73 9.89
N MET A 153 -11.87 -5.42 10.22
CA MET A 153 -12.36 -4.87 11.49
C MET A 153 -13.87 -4.58 11.50
N LEU A 154 -14.54 -4.60 10.34
CA LEU A 154 -15.98 -4.36 10.19
C LEU A 154 -16.88 -5.20 11.13
N PRO A 155 -16.70 -6.54 11.26
CA PRO A 155 -17.53 -7.35 12.15
C PRO A 155 -17.22 -7.10 13.64
N TRP A 156 -16.03 -6.60 13.94
CA TRP A 156 -15.54 -6.41 15.31
C TRP A 156 -15.95 -5.09 15.92
N LYS A 157 -15.88 -4.00 15.15
CA LYS A 157 -15.96 -2.63 15.68
C LYS A 157 -17.25 -1.97 15.24
N LYS A 158 -18.08 -1.58 16.21
CA LYS A 158 -19.30 -0.81 15.96
C LYS A 158 -18.98 0.57 15.38
N GLU A 159 -17.86 1.14 15.81
CA GLU A 159 -17.46 2.51 15.50
C GLU A 159 -17.20 2.70 14.00
N VAL A 160 -16.87 1.62 13.27
CA VAL A 160 -16.67 1.64 11.81
C VAL A 160 -17.97 2.00 11.07
N GLY A 161 -19.14 1.75 11.67
CA GLY A 161 -20.44 2.13 11.11
C GLY A 161 -20.59 3.64 10.91
N SER A 162 -19.84 4.45 11.66
CA SER A 162 -19.81 5.92 11.50
C SER A 162 -19.42 6.37 10.09
N PHE A 163 -18.50 5.67 9.42
CA PHE A 163 -18.08 5.98 8.05
C PHE A 163 -19.19 5.77 7.02
N PHE A 164 -20.14 4.90 7.33
CA PHE A 164 -21.29 4.61 6.48
C PHE A 164 -22.54 5.36 6.95
N ALA A 165 -22.38 6.31 7.89
CA ALA A 165 -23.48 7.10 8.43
C ALA A 165 -24.64 6.22 8.97
N VAL A 166 -24.33 5.04 9.54
CA VAL A 166 -25.33 4.04 9.96
C VAL A 166 -26.36 4.62 10.94
N ASP A 167 -25.89 5.38 11.92
CA ASP A 167 -26.72 5.96 13.01
C ASP A 167 -26.99 7.47 12.79
N SER A 168 -26.97 7.93 11.54
CA SER A 168 -27.21 9.36 11.22
C SER A 168 -28.02 9.53 9.94
N GLU A 169 -28.61 10.70 9.73
CA GLU A 169 -29.31 11.05 8.48
C GLU A 169 -28.35 11.53 7.38
N ASN A 170 -27.05 11.57 7.63
CA ASN A 170 -26.04 11.99 6.66
C ASN A 170 -25.98 11.05 5.46
N ARG A 171 -25.48 11.51 4.31
CA ARG A 171 -25.28 10.63 3.15
C ARG A 171 -24.19 9.58 3.44
N THR A 172 -24.36 8.38 2.89
CA THR A 172 -23.32 7.34 2.84
C THR A 172 -22.23 7.74 1.84
N PRO A 173 -21.05 7.07 1.84
CA PRO A 173 -20.03 7.31 0.83
C PRO A 173 -20.54 7.08 -0.60
N GLU A 174 -20.51 8.12 -1.44
CA GLU A 174 -20.99 8.08 -2.83
C GLU A 174 -19.87 7.82 -3.86
N LEU A 175 -18.60 7.90 -3.45
CA LEU A 175 -17.43 7.74 -4.30
C LEU A 175 -16.38 6.89 -3.60
N ILE A 176 -15.94 5.82 -4.26
CA ILE A 176 -14.83 4.98 -3.83
C ILE A 176 -13.74 5.08 -4.90
N ILE A 177 -12.53 5.42 -4.48
CA ILE A 177 -11.35 5.46 -5.36
C ILE A 177 -10.44 4.30 -4.96
N GLN A 178 -10.28 3.34 -5.85
CA GLN A 178 -9.33 2.25 -5.68
C GLN A 178 -8.02 2.60 -6.37
N ASP A 179 -6.96 2.79 -5.59
CA ASP A 179 -5.62 2.90 -6.14
C ASP A 179 -4.99 1.52 -6.32
N GLU A 180 -4.24 1.32 -7.40
CA GLU A 180 -3.49 0.09 -7.66
C GLU A 180 -4.33 -1.19 -7.61
N LEU A 181 -5.46 -1.22 -8.34
CA LEU A 181 -6.40 -2.36 -8.38
C LEU A 181 -5.72 -3.71 -8.67
N HIS A 182 -4.65 -3.71 -9.45
CA HIS A 182 -3.87 -4.90 -9.78
C HIS A 182 -3.29 -5.63 -8.54
N LEU A 183 -3.11 -4.92 -7.42
CA LEU A 183 -2.69 -5.49 -6.14
C LEU A 183 -3.82 -6.25 -5.42
N ILE A 184 -5.08 -5.98 -5.76
CA ILE A 184 -6.25 -6.69 -5.25
C ILE A 184 -6.55 -7.87 -6.17
N SER A 185 -5.69 -8.90 -6.09
CA SER A 185 -5.77 -10.11 -6.90
C SER A 185 -5.46 -11.35 -6.08
N GLY A 186 -5.73 -12.53 -6.64
CA GLY A 186 -5.43 -13.82 -6.00
C GLY A 186 -6.16 -14.00 -4.67
N PRO A 187 -5.52 -14.62 -3.65
CA PRO A 187 -6.15 -14.88 -2.35
C PRO A 187 -6.64 -13.61 -1.64
N LEU A 188 -5.83 -12.54 -1.66
CA LEU A 188 -6.20 -11.27 -1.05
C LEU A 188 -7.44 -10.67 -1.72
N GLY A 189 -7.43 -10.58 -3.05
CA GLY A 189 -8.57 -10.04 -3.80
C GLY A 189 -9.83 -10.87 -3.65
N THR A 190 -9.70 -12.19 -3.51
CA THR A 190 -10.81 -13.10 -3.21
C THR A 190 -11.47 -12.77 -1.86
N ILE A 191 -10.69 -12.61 -0.77
CA ILE A 191 -11.27 -12.25 0.53
C ILE A 191 -11.83 -10.82 0.52
N VAL A 192 -11.11 -9.87 -0.09
CA VAL A 192 -11.57 -8.48 -0.22
C VAL A 192 -12.90 -8.42 -0.96
N GLY A 193 -13.05 -9.11 -2.08
CA GLY A 193 -14.30 -9.14 -2.84
C GLY A 193 -15.50 -9.69 -2.04
N LEU A 194 -15.25 -10.54 -1.03
CA LEU A 194 -16.30 -11.00 -0.14
C LEU A 194 -16.69 -9.91 0.88
N TYR A 195 -15.72 -9.19 1.46
CA TYR A 195 -16.01 -8.03 2.32
C TYR A 195 -16.63 -6.86 1.56
N GLU A 196 -16.33 -6.69 0.27
CA GLU A 196 -16.96 -5.70 -0.62
C GLU A 196 -18.47 -5.91 -0.73
N VAL A 197 -18.97 -7.13 -0.48
CA VAL A 197 -20.42 -7.39 -0.36
C VAL A 197 -21.02 -6.56 0.77
N ALA A 198 -20.39 -6.59 1.96
CA ALA A 198 -20.86 -5.83 3.11
C ALA A 198 -20.69 -4.33 2.91
N ILE A 199 -19.56 -3.90 2.35
CA ILE A 199 -19.26 -2.47 2.11
C ILE A 199 -20.25 -1.88 1.12
N ASP A 200 -20.53 -2.56 0.01
CA ASP A 200 -21.51 -2.08 -0.97
C ASP A 200 -22.92 -2.03 -0.37
N ALA A 201 -23.29 -2.99 0.48
CA ALA A 201 -24.58 -2.97 1.19
C ALA A 201 -24.69 -1.76 2.12
N LEU A 202 -23.65 -1.49 2.91
CA LEU A 202 -23.61 -0.36 3.85
C LEU A 202 -23.64 0.98 3.13
N CYS A 203 -22.86 1.14 2.05
CA CYS A 203 -22.90 2.34 1.22
C CYS A 203 -24.26 2.53 0.54
N SER A 204 -24.90 1.45 0.10
CA SER A 204 -26.16 1.49 -0.65
C SER A 204 -27.41 1.57 0.23
N LYS A 205 -27.28 1.47 1.56
CA LYS A 205 -28.41 1.45 2.52
C LYS A 205 -29.37 2.64 2.35
N LYS A 206 -28.86 3.79 1.91
CA LYS A 206 -29.62 5.04 1.69
C LYS A 206 -30.06 5.25 0.24
N GLY A 207 -30.09 4.18 -0.57
CA GLY A 207 -30.57 4.19 -1.95
C GLY A 207 -29.56 4.66 -3.00
N VAL A 208 -28.44 5.24 -2.59
CA VAL A 208 -27.38 5.69 -3.51
C VAL A 208 -26.23 4.69 -3.52
N LYS A 209 -26.01 4.03 -4.66
CA LYS A 209 -24.86 3.14 -4.87
C LYS A 209 -23.59 3.97 -5.11
N PRO A 210 -22.45 3.61 -4.50
CA PRO A 210 -21.21 4.34 -4.71
C PRO A 210 -20.70 4.18 -6.15
N LYS A 211 -20.17 5.27 -6.71
CA LYS A 211 -19.38 5.23 -7.94
C LYS A 211 -17.96 4.79 -7.62
N ILE A 212 -17.43 3.86 -8.40
CA ILE A 212 -16.10 3.30 -8.18
C ILE A 212 -15.17 3.74 -9.32
N VAL A 213 -14.06 4.36 -8.96
CA VAL A 213 -13.00 4.76 -9.89
C VAL A 213 -11.73 4.03 -9.49
N ALA A 214 -11.21 3.18 -10.38
CA ALA A 214 -10.03 2.39 -10.10
C ALA A 214 -8.85 2.81 -10.99
N SER A 215 -7.70 3.06 -10.39
CA SER A 215 -6.42 3.13 -11.10
C SER A 215 -5.82 1.73 -11.14
N THR A 216 -5.17 1.39 -12.25
CA THR A 216 -4.51 0.09 -12.38
C THR A 216 -3.33 0.17 -13.33
N ALA A 217 -2.27 -0.58 -13.03
CA ALA A 217 -1.29 -0.96 -14.02
C ALA A 217 -1.94 -1.83 -15.10
N THR A 218 -1.21 -2.13 -16.18
CA THR A 218 -1.67 -3.02 -17.24
C THR A 218 -2.19 -4.32 -16.63
N ILE A 219 -3.51 -4.54 -16.75
CA ILE A 219 -4.19 -5.77 -16.35
C ILE A 219 -4.88 -6.36 -17.57
N ARG A 220 -4.94 -7.69 -17.64
CA ARG A 220 -5.82 -8.40 -18.57
C ARG A 220 -7.10 -8.74 -17.84
N ARG A 221 -8.23 -8.81 -18.58
CA ARG A 221 -9.53 -9.19 -18.03
C ARG A 221 -10.02 -8.27 -16.90
N ALA A 222 -9.84 -6.96 -17.11
CA ALA A 222 -10.28 -5.93 -16.16
C ALA A 222 -11.78 -6.01 -15.89
N LYS A 223 -12.58 -6.34 -16.93
CA LYS A 223 -14.04 -6.44 -16.82
C LYS A 223 -14.43 -7.50 -15.81
N GLU A 224 -13.84 -8.69 -15.92
CA GLU A 224 -14.13 -9.85 -15.10
C GLU A 224 -13.64 -9.63 -13.66
N GLN A 225 -12.41 -9.14 -13.46
CA GLN A 225 -11.88 -8.86 -12.13
C GLN A 225 -12.71 -7.82 -11.38
N CYS A 226 -13.02 -6.69 -12.00
CA CYS A 226 -13.85 -5.65 -11.38
C CYS A 226 -15.29 -6.10 -11.16
N SER A 227 -15.85 -6.91 -12.07
CA SER A 227 -17.19 -7.48 -11.88
C SER A 227 -17.23 -8.39 -10.66
N ALA A 228 -16.22 -9.25 -10.50
CA ALA A 228 -16.11 -10.14 -9.35
C ALA A 228 -15.86 -9.39 -8.02
N LEU A 229 -15.07 -8.31 -8.03
CA LEU A 229 -14.82 -7.50 -6.82
C LEU A 229 -16.02 -6.62 -6.45
N TYR A 230 -16.48 -5.81 -7.40
CA TYR A 230 -17.36 -4.67 -7.13
C TYR A 230 -18.79 -4.86 -7.61
N ASN A 231 -19.06 -5.88 -8.43
CA ASN A 231 -20.38 -6.11 -9.03
C ASN A 231 -20.93 -4.87 -9.76
N ARG A 232 -20.10 -4.30 -10.64
CA ARG A 232 -20.42 -3.12 -11.46
C ARG A 232 -19.98 -3.32 -12.91
N GLU A 233 -20.63 -2.61 -13.82
CA GLU A 233 -20.16 -2.54 -15.21
C GLU A 233 -18.87 -1.73 -15.29
N VAL A 234 -17.93 -2.22 -16.09
CA VAL A 234 -16.59 -1.66 -16.18
C VAL A 234 -16.47 -0.86 -17.46
N ARG A 235 -16.04 0.39 -17.32
CA ARG A 235 -15.66 1.24 -18.45
C ARG A 235 -14.19 1.55 -18.33
N GLN A 236 -13.39 0.92 -19.19
CA GLN A 236 -11.95 1.16 -19.23
C GLN A 236 -11.67 2.53 -19.84
N PHE A 237 -10.79 3.29 -19.19
CA PHE A 237 -10.28 4.56 -19.70
C PHE A 237 -8.74 4.57 -19.60
N PRO A 238 -8.02 4.95 -20.67
CA PRO A 238 -8.53 5.18 -22.02
C PRO A 238 -9.06 3.88 -22.65
N PRO A 239 -10.05 3.95 -23.56
CA PRO A 239 -10.50 2.79 -24.33
C PRO A 239 -9.39 2.28 -25.25
N ALA A 240 -9.49 1.01 -25.66
CA ALA A 240 -8.60 0.46 -26.69
C ALA A 240 -8.83 1.21 -28.02
N GLY A 241 -7.77 1.77 -28.59
CA GLY A 241 -7.79 2.39 -29.91
C GLY A 241 -7.79 1.37 -31.06
N LEU A 242 -7.94 1.85 -32.30
CA LEU A 242 -7.83 1.01 -33.50
C LEU A 242 -6.37 0.67 -33.83
N ASN A 243 -5.45 1.58 -33.54
CA ASN A 243 -4.01 1.40 -33.69
C ASN A 243 -3.36 1.35 -32.29
N ALA A 244 -2.45 0.40 -32.08
CA ALA A 244 -1.66 0.33 -30.85
C ALA A 244 -0.69 1.53 -30.72
N GLU A 245 -0.25 2.08 -31.83
CA GLU A 245 0.66 3.23 -31.91
C GLU A 245 -0.10 4.56 -31.83
N ASP A 246 -1.41 4.58 -32.07
CA ASP A 246 -2.24 5.78 -31.96
C ASP A 246 -3.66 5.42 -31.52
N SER A 247 -3.94 5.75 -30.26
CA SER A 247 -5.21 5.48 -29.58
C SER A 247 -6.08 6.73 -29.40
N PHE A 248 -5.79 7.84 -30.09
CA PHE A 248 -6.34 9.19 -29.86
C PHE A 248 -5.94 9.81 -28.50
N PHE A 249 -5.93 9.03 -27.43
CA PHE A 249 -5.51 9.45 -26.08
C PHE A 249 -4.00 9.40 -25.89
N ALA A 250 -3.33 8.48 -26.57
CA ALA A 250 -1.88 8.33 -26.57
C ALA A 250 -1.40 7.90 -27.95
N ARG A 251 -0.28 8.49 -28.39
CA ARG A 251 0.46 8.11 -29.58
C ARG A 251 1.88 7.70 -29.20
N GLU A 252 2.46 6.77 -29.93
CA GLU A 252 3.89 6.50 -29.87
C GLU A 252 4.63 7.77 -30.27
N ALA A 253 5.56 8.20 -29.43
CA ALA A 253 6.34 9.41 -29.69
C ALA A 253 7.56 9.01 -30.53
N ASP A 254 7.88 9.83 -31.54
CA ASP A 254 9.14 9.72 -32.24
C ASP A 254 10.29 9.86 -31.23
N LEU A 255 11.33 9.02 -31.36
CA LEU A 255 12.51 9.04 -30.49
C LEU A 255 13.26 10.38 -30.55
N ASN A 256 13.06 11.16 -31.61
CA ASN A 256 13.57 12.53 -31.75
C ASN A 256 12.75 13.55 -30.93
N GLU A 257 11.45 13.29 -30.69
CA GLU A 257 10.58 14.15 -29.88
C GLU A 257 10.67 13.80 -28.38
N LYS A 258 10.64 12.50 -28.06
CA LYS A 258 10.72 12.01 -26.68
C LYS A 258 11.69 10.83 -26.59
N PRO A 259 12.66 10.90 -25.67
CA PRO A 259 13.64 9.83 -25.53
C PRO A 259 12.99 8.55 -24.98
N GLY A 260 13.33 7.42 -25.60
CA GLY A 260 12.88 6.10 -25.16
C GLY A 260 13.74 5.47 -24.06
N ARG A 261 13.41 4.21 -23.75
CA ARG A 261 14.19 3.34 -22.86
C ARG A 261 14.85 2.24 -23.68
N LEU A 262 16.16 2.08 -23.53
CA LEU A 262 16.90 0.96 -24.12
C LEU A 262 16.94 -0.22 -23.14
N TYR A 263 16.48 -1.39 -23.57
CA TYR A 263 16.58 -2.63 -22.81
C TYR A 263 17.78 -3.46 -23.30
N MET A 264 18.62 -3.93 -22.38
CA MET A 264 19.80 -4.73 -22.69
C MET A 264 19.90 -5.97 -21.80
N GLY A 265 19.85 -7.16 -22.40
CA GLY A 265 20.08 -8.42 -21.71
C GLY A 265 21.56 -8.72 -21.55
N ILE A 266 21.96 -9.18 -20.38
CA ILE A 266 23.33 -9.63 -20.09
C ILE A 266 23.26 -11.04 -19.52
N MET A 267 23.92 -12.01 -20.17
CA MET A 267 24.08 -13.36 -19.64
C MET A 267 25.56 -13.73 -19.58
N PRO A 268 26.14 -14.01 -18.40
CA PRO A 268 27.51 -14.50 -18.30
C PRO A 268 27.66 -15.85 -19.02
N SER A 269 28.73 -16.00 -19.79
CA SER A 269 29.25 -17.30 -20.20
C SER A 269 30.50 -17.64 -19.39
N GLY A 270 30.51 -18.79 -18.70
CA GLY A 270 31.67 -19.26 -17.94
C GLY A 270 32.05 -18.43 -16.69
N LYS A 271 31.17 -17.53 -16.23
CA LYS A 271 31.33 -16.75 -14.99
C LYS A 271 30.06 -16.78 -14.15
N THR A 272 30.20 -16.56 -12.85
CA THR A 272 29.05 -16.54 -11.94
C THR A 272 28.23 -15.27 -12.11
N LYS A 273 26.93 -15.35 -11.82
CA LYS A 273 26.01 -14.19 -11.79
C LYS A 273 26.55 -13.06 -10.92
N ALA A 274 27.00 -13.39 -9.70
CA ALA A 274 27.55 -12.42 -8.75
C ALA A 274 28.79 -11.69 -9.29
N MET A 275 29.68 -12.40 -9.99
CA MET A 275 30.85 -11.74 -10.60
C MET A 275 30.42 -10.75 -11.71
N MET A 276 29.45 -11.12 -12.54
CA MET A 276 28.95 -10.20 -13.57
C MET A 276 28.16 -9.03 -13.00
N GLU A 277 27.44 -9.24 -11.90
CA GLU A 277 26.74 -8.20 -11.17
C GLU A 277 27.72 -7.11 -10.70
N VAL A 278 28.77 -7.50 -9.97
CA VAL A 278 29.85 -6.59 -9.51
C VAL A 278 30.47 -5.84 -10.69
N ARG A 279 30.84 -6.57 -11.75
CA ARG A 279 31.51 -5.99 -12.92
C ARG A 279 30.63 -4.99 -13.65
N THR A 280 29.34 -5.30 -13.79
CA THR A 280 28.36 -4.44 -14.46
C THR A 280 28.16 -3.14 -13.67
N ILE A 281 27.92 -3.25 -12.35
CA ILE A 281 27.75 -2.08 -11.48
C ILE A 281 29.01 -1.20 -11.52
N ALA A 282 30.19 -1.78 -11.29
CA ALA A 282 31.46 -1.06 -11.31
C ALA A 282 31.75 -0.40 -12.67
N ALA A 283 31.48 -1.10 -13.78
CA ALA A 283 31.69 -0.58 -15.12
C ALA A 283 30.79 0.61 -15.41
N ILE A 284 29.49 0.52 -15.13
CA ILE A 284 28.57 1.64 -15.34
C ILE A 284 29.00 2.84 -14.49
N LEU A 285 29.22 2.62 -13.18
CA LEU A 285 29.60 3.70 -12.26
C LEU A 285 30.87 4.42 -12.73
N GLN A 286 31.91 3.66 -13.04
CA GLN A 286 33.21 4.22 -13.40
C GLN A 286 33.17 4.87 -14.79
N ARG A 287 32.47 4.28 -15.78
CA ARG A 287 32.40 4.85 -17.14
C ARG A 287 31.64 6.16 -17.15
N VAL A 288 30.52 6.29 -16.43
CA VAL A 288 29.80 7.57 -16.29
C VAL A 288 30.69 8.66 -15.72
N HIS A 289 31.55 8.33 -14.76
CA HIS A 289 32.48 9.30 -14.17
C HIS A 289 33.60 9.73 -15.15
N MET A 290 34.10 8.79 -15.95
CA MET A 290 35.18 9.03 -16.91
C MET A 290 34.75 9.79 -18.17
N MET A 291 33.47 9.78 -18.52
CA MET A 291 32.96 10.53 -19.66
C MET A 291 33.13 12.03 -19.42
N ASP A 292 33.57 12.78 -20.42
CA ASP A 292 33.62 14.24 -20.34
C ASP A 292 32.25 14.79 -20.74
N LEU A 293 31.40 15.03 -19.73
CA LEU A 293 30.02 15.44 -19.88
C LEU A 293 29.69 16.52 -18.84
N PRO A 294 28.80 17.47 -19.18
CA PRO A 294 28.22 18.41 -18.23
C PRO A 294 27.64 17.74 -16.97
N TYR A 295 27.69 18.44 -15.84
CA TYR A 295 27.25 17.92 -14.54
C TYR A 295 25.77 17.53 -14.52
N ASP A 296 24.92 18.35 -15.14
CA ASP A 296 23.48 18.13 -15.29
C ASP A 296 23.17 16.84 -16.05
N ILE A 297 23.94 16.52 -17.11
CA ILE A 297 23.80 15.26 -17.86
C ILE A 297 24.33 14.09 -17.03
N LYS A 298 25.52 14.23 -16.41
CA LYS A 298 26.11 13.19 -15.57
C LYS A 298 25.20 12.80 -14.41
N ASP A 299 24.56 13.76 -13.76
CA ASP A 299 23.63 13.54 -12.64
C ASP A 299 22.56 12.50 -12.99
N LYS A 300 21.99 12.56 -14.20
CA LYS A 300 20.89 11.67 -14.61
C LYS A 300 21.33 10.21 -14.71
N PHE A 301 22.62 9.96 -14.93
CA PHE A 301 23.22 8.63 -14.97
C PHE A 301 24.08 8.32 -13.73
N TRP A 302 24.13 9.23 -12.75
CA TRP A 302 25.01 9.09 -11.60
C TRP A 302 24.51 8.04 -10.63
N THR A 303 23.20 7.98 -10.38
CA THR A 303 22.59 6.98 -9.50
C THR A 303 22.22 5.75 -10.31
N ILE A 304 22.69 4.57 -9.90
CA ILE A 304 22.24 3.28 -10.45
C ILE A 304 21.23 2.66 -9.52
N ALA A 305 20.03 2.36 -10.03
CA ALA A 305 19.06 1.53 -9.32
C ALA A 305 19.34 0.05 -9.63
N VAL A 306 19.45 -0.79 -8.60
CA VAL A 306 19.63 -2.24 -8.76
C VAL A 306 18.42 -2.95 -8.15
N TYR A 307 17.66 -3.64 -9.01
CA TYR A 307 16.43 -4.32 -8.65
C TYR A 307 16.68 -5.79 -8.33
N PHE A 308 16.10 -6.27 -7.22
CA PHE A 308 16.19 -7.65 -6.77
C PHE A 308 14.82 -8.26 -6.55
N ASN A 309 14.67 -9.53 -6.96
CA ASN A 309 13.50 -10.33 -6.66
C ASN A 309 13.45 -10.83 -5.20
N SER A 310 14.55 -10.72 -4.45
CA SER A 310 14.61 -11.19 -3.05
C SER A 310 15.52 -10.33 -2.17
N LEU A 311 15.13 -10.18 -0.90
CA LEU A 311 15.92 -9.47 0.11
C LEU A 311 17.26 -10.17 0.40
N ARG A 312 17.33 -11.50 0.21
CA ARG A 312 18.55 -12.27 0.41
C ARG A 312 19.62 -11.91 -0.63
N ASP A 313 19.24 -11.84 -1.91
CA ASP A 313 20.17 -11.49 -2.97
C ASP A 313 20.58 -10.00 -2.87
N LEU A 314 19.64 -9.13 -2.51
CA LEU A 314 19.93 -7.72 -2.22
C LEU A 314 20.96 -7.57 -1.09
N GLY A 315 20.78 -8.31 0.01
CA GLY A 315 21.71 -8.30 1.14
C GLY A 315 23.13 -8.70 0.75
N LYS A 316 23.29 -9.71 -0.11
CA LYS A 316 24.60 -10.10 -0.66
C LYS A 316 25.21 -8.97 -1.51
N CYS A 317 24.42 -8.35 -2.38
CA CYS A 317 24.90 -7.26 -3.23
C CYS A 317 25.34 -6.05 -2.39
N SER A 318 24.64 -5.73 -1.30
CA SER A 318 25.05 -4.67 -0.38
C SER A 318 26.48 -4.87 0.13
N THR A 319 26.85 -6.09 0.52
CA THR A 319 28.21 -6.42 0.93
C THR A 319 29.19 -6.34 -0.24
N LEU A 320 28.83 -6.85 -1.42
CA LEU A 320 29.67 -6.78 -2.63
C LEU A 320 29.94 -5.34 -3.07
N ILE A 321 29.02 -4.40 -2.82
CA ILE A 321 29.21 -2.99 -3.14
C ILE A 321 30.28 -2.36 -2.25
N ASP A 322 30.33 -2.76 -0.99
CA ASP A 322 31.27 -2.17 -0.04
C ASP A 322 32.72 -2.56 -0.29
N ASP A 323 32.96 -3.73 -0.88
CA ASP A 323 34.30 -4.25 -1.17
C ASP A 323 34.55 -4.45 -2.67
N ASP A 324 33.97 -5.49 -3.28
CA ASP A 324 34.26 -5.95 -4.65
C ASP A 324 34.01 -4.89 -5.73
N VAL A 325 32.91 -4.13 -5.63
CA VAL A 325 32.58 -3.08 -6.61
C VAL A 325 33.61 -1.96 -6.53
N LYS A 326 33.98 -1.51 -5.32
CA LYS A 326 35.01 -0.46 -5.15
C LYS A 326 36.35 -0.92 -5.70
N ASP A 327 36.73 -2.16 -5.45
CA ASP A 327 37.95 -2.76 -6.00
C ASP A 327 37.92 -2.82 -7.53
N PHE A 328 36.80 -3.24 -8.12
CA PHE A 328 36.69 -3.33 -9.57
C PHE A 328 36.63 -1.96 -10.25
N ILE A 329 36.02 -0.94 -9.62
CA ILE A 329 36.10 0.46 -10.06
C ILE A 329 37.55 0.91 -10.18
N ARG A 330 38.39 0.62 -9.17
CA ARG A 330 39.83 0.94 -9.22
C ARG A 330 40.51 0.25 -10.41
N ARG A 331 40.24 -1.04 -10.62
CA ARG A 331 40.82 -1.80 -11.76
C ARG A 331 40.43 -1.20 -13.11
N ILE A 332 39.16 -0.81 -13.30
CA ILE A 332 38.70 -0.15 -14.53
C ILE A 332 39.39 1.20 -14.71
N ALA A 333 39.46 2.01 -13.65
CA ALA A 333 40.12 3.31 -13.70
C ALA A 333 41.60 3.20 -14.09
N TYR A 334 42.33 2.21 -13.54
CA TYR A 334 43.72 1.95 -13.92
C TYR A 334 43.86 1.43 -15.36
N ARG A 335 42.89 0.66 -15.85
CA ARG A 335 42.94 0.10 -17.20
C ARG A 335 42.71 1.15 -18.28
N PHE A 336 41.81 2.11 -18.04
CA PHE A 336 41.37 3.08 -19.05
C PHE A 336 41.79 4.53 -18.78
N GLY A 337 42.49 4.80 -17.68
CA GLY A 337 42.83 6.16 -17.27
C GLY A 337 43.94 6.23 -16.23
N THR A 338 43.85 7.20 -15.31
CA THR A 338 44.84 7.43 -14.25
C THR A 338 44.24 7.26 -12.87
N ARG A 339 45.10 7.10 -11.84
CA ARG A 339 44.69 6.94 -10.43
C ARG A 339 43.77 8.06 -9.91
N LYS A 340 43.86 9.28 -10.47
CA LYS A 340 43.02 10.43 -10.10
C LYS A 340 41.58 10.34 -10.64
N GLY A 341 41.31 9.46 -11.60
CA GLY A 341 39.99 9.26 -12.19
C GLY A 341 39.15 8.18 -11.52
N ILE A 342 39.51 7.71 -10.32
CA ILE A 342 38.74 6.69 -9.59
C ILE A 342 37.48 7.33 -9.00
N ARG A 343 36.30 6.86 -9.41
CA ARG A 343 35.04 7.28 -8.81
C ARG A 343 34.96 6.80 -7.36
N GLN A 344 34.83 7.75 -6.43
CA GLN A 344 34.55 7.43 -5.02
C GLN A 344 33.05 7.15 -4.87
N ILE A 345 32.72 6.04 -4.22
CA ILE A 345 31.34 5.66 -3.91
C ILE A 345 31.18 5.37 -2.41
N GLY A 346 30.06 5.82 -1.85
CA GLY A 346 29.66 5.49 -0.49
C GLY A 346 29.00 4.12 -0.38
N ALA A 347 28.45 3.82 0.80
CA ALA A 347 27.60 2.66 1.00
C ALA A 347 26.32 2.77 0.16
N ALA A 348 25.75 1.61 -0.20
CA ALA A 348 24.50 1.55 -0.95
C ALA A 348 23.33 2.06 -0.09
N SER A 349 22.41 2.79 -0.72
CA SER A 349 21.11 3.12 -0.11
C SER A 349 20.08 2.05 -0.47
N GLU A 350 19.08 1.85 0.38
CA GLU A 350 18.14 0.74 0.23
C GLU A 350 16.67 1.22 0.27
N LEU A 351 15.86 0.70 -0.65
CA LEU A 351 14.40 0.85 -0.70
C LEU A 351 13.73 -0.52 -0.62
N THR A 352 13.52 -1.00 0.60
CA THR A 352 12.89 -2.29 0.87
C THR A 352 12.04 -2.27 2.13
N SER A 353 11.25 -3.32 2.33
CA SER A 353 10.31 -3.43 3.43
C SER A 353 10.98 -3.61 4.80
N ARG A 354 12.28 -3.90 4.86
CA ARG A 354 13.03 -4.03 6.13
C ARG A 354 13.55 -2.70 6.67
N VAL A 355 13.56 -1.65 5.83
CA VAL A 355 14.02 -0.32 6.20
C VAL A 355 12.89 0.42 6.94
N SER A 356 13.22 1.18 7.99
CA SER A 356 12.22 1.95 8.74
C SER A 356 11.58 3.03 7.85
N THR A 357 10.33 3.39 8.10
CA THR A 357 9.61 4.43 7.33
C THR A 357 10.35 5.77 7.34
N SER A 358 11.03 6.09 8.45
CA SER A 358 11.87 7.27 8.60
C SER A 358 13.05 7.24 7.63
N GLN A 359 13.82 6.15 7.61
CA GLN A 359 14.96 5.98 6.72
C GLN A 359 14.54 5.88 5.24
N LEU A 360 13.37 5.29 4.94
CA LEU A 360 12.79 5.31 3.60
C LEU A 360 12.53 6.74 3.13
N ASN A 361 11.87 7.57 3.96
CA ASN A 361 11.60 8.97 3.65
C ASN A 361 12.89 9.79 3.48
N GLU A 362 13.91 9.57 4.32
CA GLU A 362 15.22 10.20 4.16
C GLU A 362 15.88 9.82 2.83
N THR A 363 15.78 8.55 2.43
CA THR A 363 16.34 8.06 1.17
C THR A 363 15.61 8.67 -0.02
N LEU A 364 14.28 8.75 0.02
CA LEU A 364 13.47 9.42 -1.00
C LEU A 364 13.80 10.91 -1.10
N GLU A 365 13.89 11.63 0.02
CA GLU A 365 14.25 13.06 0.02
C GLU A 365 15.66 13.29 -0.56
N LYS A 366 16.63 12.40 -0.27
CA LYS A 366 17.95 12.43 -0.91
C LYS A 366 17.88 12.15 -2.41
N LEU A 367 17.08 11.17 -2.81
CA LEU A 367 16.85 10.85 -4.22
C LEU A 367 16.18 12.00 -4.97
N GLU A 368 15.31 12.79 -4.34
CA GLU A 368 14.64 13.92 -4.98
C GLU A 368 15.50 15.19 -5.01
N ARG A 369 16.27 15.48 -3.95
CA ARG A 369 16.89 16.80 -3.75
C ARG A 369 18.40 16.88 -3.98
N LEU A 370 19.14 15.79 -3.79
CA LEU A 370 20.60 15.83 -3.85
C LEU A 370 21.09 15.45 -5.24
N GLU A 371 21.33 16.44 -6.10
CA GLU A 371 21.86 16.27 -7.45
C GLU A 371 23.41 16.30 -7.49
N TYR A 372 23.97 15.66 -8.51
CA TYR A 372 25.39 15.73 -8.83
C TYR A 372 25.74 17.07 -9.49
N THR A 373 25.98 18.09 -8.67
CA THR A 373 26.37 19.44 -9.12
C THR A 373 27.67 19.89 -8.47
N LYS A 374 28.36 20.85 -9.10
CA LYS A 374 29.60 21.42 -8.55
C LYS A 374 29.39 22.02 -7.15
N GLU A 375 28.31 22.77 -6.95
CA GLU A 375 27.93 23.39 -5.68
C GLU A 375 27.73 22.34 -4.56
N ASN A 376 27.03 21.25 -4.86
CA ASN A 376 26.81 20.18 -3.89
C ASN A 376 28.12 19.47 -3.54
N LEU A 377 28.99 19.25 -4.52
CA LEU A 377 30.31 18.64 -4.28
C LEU A 377 31.20 19.51 -3.38
N GLU A 378 31.24 20.83 -3.63
CA GLU A 378 31.97 21.80 -2.81
C GLU A 378 31.40 21.86 -1.39
N ALA A 379 30.07 21.78 -1.25
CA ALA A 379 29.37 21.69 0.02
C ALA A 379 29.46 20.30 0.70
N LYS A 380 30.21 19.35 0.12
CA LYS A 380 30.34 17.95 0.59
C LYS A 380 29.00 17.21 0.72
N LYS A 381 28.03 17.56 -0.11
CA LYS A 381 26.73 16.90 -0.24
C LYS A 381 26.78 15.99 -1.46
N TYR A 382 26.72 14.68 -1.24
CA TYR A 382 26.84 13.70 -2.31
C TYR A 382 25.48 13.06 -2.65
N PRO A 383 25.14 12.91 -3.94
CA PRO A 383 24.00 12.10 -4.37
C PRO A 383 24.24 10.62 -4.06
N ILE A 384 23.16 9.84 -4.05
CA ILE A 384 23.22 8.38 -3.92
C ILE A 384 23.98 7.80 -5.13
N ASN A 385 24.88 6.84 -4.89
CA ASN A 385 25.61 6.18 -5.97
C ASN A 385 24.87 4.92 -6.45
N VAL A 386 24.51 4.06 -5.51
CA VAL A 386 23.80 2.80 -5.77
C VAL A 386 22.58 2.72 -4.87
N LEU A 387 21.44 2.48 -5.50
CA LEU A 387 20.15 2.29 -4.85
C LEU A 387 19.73 0.84 -5.02
N LEU A 388 19.70 0.08 -3.94
CA LEU A 388 19.22 -1.29 -3.92
C LEU A 388 17.72 -1.29 -3.65
N ALA A 389 16.94 -1.96 -4.49
CA ALA A 389 15.50 -1.99 -4.33
C ALA A 389 14.90 -3.36 -4.65
N THR A 390 13.73 -3.63 -4.06
CA THR A 390 12.82 -4.71 -4.47
C THR A 390 11.57 -4.10 -5.10
N ASN A 391 10.46 -4.84 -5.12
CA ASN A 391 9.13 -4.40 -5.57
C ASN A 391 8.69 -3.05 -4.96
N MET A 392 9.30 -2.58 -3.86
CA MET A 392 9.00 -1.24 -3.34
C MET A 392 9.32 -0.09 -4.32
N ILE A 393 10.26 -0.26 -5.27
CA ILE A 393 10.48 0.77 -6.30
C ILE A 393 9.33 0.80 -7.31
N SER A 394 8.62 -0.32 -7.50
CA SER A 394 7.53 -0.41 -8.46
C SER A 394 6.26 0.26 -7.97
N VAL A 395 6.14 0.55 -6.66
CA VAL A 395 4.97 1.16 -6.03
C VAL A 395 5.29 2.59 -5.58
N GLY A 396 4.66 3.58 -6.21
CA GLY A 396 4.58 4.95 -5.67
C GLY A 396 5.87 5.80 -5.57
N VAL A 397 7.05 5.27 -5.94
CA VAL A 397 8.28 6.07 -6.01
C VAL A 397 8.31 6.84 -7.34
N ASP A 398 8.40 8.17 -7.26
CA ASP A 398 8.43 9.09 -8.41
C ASP A 398 9.70 9.95 -8.36
N VAL A 399 10.82 9.36 -8.81
CA VAL A 399 12.11 10.07 -8.89
C VAL A 399 12.43 10.30 -10.37
N ALA A 400 12.22 11.53 -10.85
CA ALA A 400 12.34 11.87 -12.27
C ALA A 400 13.75 11.65 -12.87
N ARG A 401 14.79 11.62 -12.02
CA ARG A 401 16.20 11.58 -12.45
C ARG A 401 16.85 10.20 -12.51
N LEU A 402 16.14 9.11 -12.20
CA LEU A 402 16.69 7.77 -12.32
C LEU A 402 16.67 7.33 -13.79
N ASN A 403 17.83 7.15 -14.41
CA ASN A 403 17.90 6.71 -15.82
C ASN A 403 18.57 5.36 -16.03
N ILE A 404 19.24 4.79 -15.02
CA ILE A 404 19.89 3.48 -15.14
C ILE A 404 19.29 2.52 -14.13
N MET A 405 18.83 1.38 -14.63
CA MET A 405 18.43 0.25 -13.79
C MET A 405 19.20 -1.01 -14.18
N LEU A 406 19.65 -1.77 -13.19
CA LEU A 406 20.13 -3.14 -13.33
C LEU A 406 19.13 -4.08 -12.64
N LEU A 407 18.43 -4.91 -13.41
CA LEU A 407 17.54 -5.94 -12.91
C LEU A 407 18.33 -7.25 -12.75
N VAL A 408 18.52 -7.69 -11.50
CA VAL A 408 19.26 -8.91 -11.17
C VAL A 408 18.32 -10.11 -11.21
N GLY A 409 18.26 -10.72 -12.40
CA GLY A 409 17.27 -11.73 -12.76
C GLY A 409 15.93 -11.08 -13.06
N GLN A 410 15.30 -11.46 -14.17
CA GLN A 410 13.98 -10.96 -14.50
C GLN A 410 12.95 -11.46 -13.45
N PRO A 411 12.06 -10.58 -12.96
CA PRO A 411 10.96 -10.98 -12.08
C PRO A 411 10.11 -12.09 -12.67
N LYS A 412 9.42 -12.84 -11.79
CA LYS A 412 8.53 -13.93 -12.22
C LYS A 412 7.35 -13.41 -13.03
N LEU A 413 6.80 -12.27 -12.62
CA LEU A 413 5.67 -11.62 -13.26
C LEU A 413 6.14 -10.57 -14.26
N THR A 414 5.58 -10.60 -15.46
CA THR A 414 5.86 -9.62 -16.51
C THR A 414 5.34 -8.24 -16.11
N SER A 415 4.19 -8.19 -15.44
CA SER A 415 3.64 -6.96 -14.84
C SER A 415 4.66 -6.28 -13.91
N GLU A 416 5.26 -7.02 -12.98
CA GLU A 416 6.30 -6.54 -12.07
C GLU A 416 7.54 -6.02 -12.82
N TYR A 417 7.99 -6.76 -13.85
CA TYR A 417 9.12 -6.35 -14.69
C TYR A 417 8.88 -5.01 -15.40
N ILE A 418 7.68 -4.83 -15.97
CA ILE A 418 7.27 -3.57 -16.63
C ILE A 418 7.18 -2.44 -15.61
N GLN A 419 6.54 -2.68 -14.46
CA GLN A 419 6.38 -1.67 -13.42
C GLN A 419 7.71 -1.24 -12.81
N ALA A 420 8.66 -2.16 -12.61
CA ALA A 420 9.99 -1.84 -12.10
C ALA A 420 10.80 -1.07 -13.15
N SER A 421 10.90 -1.60 -14.37
CA SER A 421 11.71 -0.99 -15.44
C SER A 421 11.15 0.34 -15.97
N SER A 422 9.85 0.60 -15.83
CA SER A 422 9.22 1.90 -16.15
C SER A 422 9.50 3.01 -15.11
N ARG A 423 10.24 2.71 -14.03
CA ARG A 423 10.67 3.70 -13.02
C ARG A 423 11.92 4.46 -13.45
N ILE A 424 12.56 4.09 -14.56
CA ILE A 424 13.66 4.84 -15.14
C ILE A 424 13.28 5.53 -16.44
N GLY A 425 14.05 6.54 -16.83
CA GLY A 425 13.99 7.14 -18.16
C GLY A 425 12.63 7.75 -18.49
N ARG A 426 12.06 8.52 -17.54
CA ARG A 426 10.75 9.19 -17.68
C ARG A 426 10.85 10.49 -18.47
N THR A 427 11.77 11.35 -18.05
CA THR A 427 12.02 12.67 -18.65
C THR A 427 13.21 12.64 -19.60
N TYR A 428 14.17 11.77 -19.34
CA TYR A 428 15.44 11.65 -20.04
C TYR A 428 15.62 10.21 -20.56
N PRO A 429 16.52 9.95 -21.53
CA PRO A 429 16.76 8.60 -22.01
C PRO A 429 17.18 7.66 -20.87
N GLY A 430 16.57 6.48 -20.83
CA GLY A 430 16.86 5.46 -19.81
C GLY A 430 17.48 4.20 -20.40
N ILE A 431 18.24 3.46 -19.58
CA ILE A 431 18.81 2.16 -19.93
C ILE A 431 18.48 1.15 -18.82
N ALA A 432 17.77 0.08 -19.18
CA ALA A 432 17.46 -1.06 -18.32
C ALA A 432 18.35 -2.24 -18.72
N PHE A 433 19.27 -2.61 -17.84
CA PHE A 433 20.07 -3.82 -17.97
C PHE A 433 19.38 -4.97 -17.24
N THR A 434 19.21 -6.12 -17.90
CA THR A 434 18.67 -7.33 -17.25
C THR A 434 19.73 -8.39 -17.21
N LEU A 435 20.21 -8.71 -16.00
CA LEU A 435 21.24 -9.70 -15.75
C LEU A 435 20.60 -11.08 -15.55
N TYR A 436 20.78 -11.96 -16.52
CA TYR A 436 20.25 -13.32 -16.52
C TYR A 436 21.25 -14.31 -15.92
N ASP A 437 20.74 -15.31 -15.21
CA ASP A 437 21.52 -16.43 -14.68
C ASP A 437 21.51 -17.61 -15.67
N GLY A 438 22.64 -17.86 -16.35
CA GLY A 438 22.75 -18.94 -17.32
C GLY A 438 22.53 -20.36 -16.75
N THR A 439 22.58 -20.51 -15.42
CA THR A 439 22.26 -21.80 -14.75
C THR A 439 20.76 -22.06 -14.64
N LYS A 440 19.92 -21.03 -14.81
CA LYS A 440 18.46 -21.12 -14.71
C LYS A 440 17.84 -21.20 -16.10
N SER A 441 17.11 -22.27 -16.37
CA SER A 441 16.46 -22.49 -17.67
C SER A 441 15.51 -21.35 -18.06
N ARG A 442 14.78 -20.77 -17.09
CA ARG A 442 13.88 -19.63 -17.32
C ARG A 442 14.65 -18.39 -17.81
N ASP A 443 15.72 -18.02 -17.10
CA ASP A 443 16.53 -16.85 -17.44
C ASP A 443 17.17 -17.02 -18.82
N ARG A 444 17.65 -18.23 -19.12
CA ARG A 444 18.21 -18.57 -20.43
C ARG A 444 17.19 -18.44 -21.55
N SER A 445 15.98 -18.94 -21.35
CA SER A 445 14.88 -18.82 -22.31
C SER A 445 14.49 -17.36 -22.57
N HIS A 446 14.38 -16.53 -21.51
CA HIS A 446 14.12 -15.10 -21.68
C HIS A 446 15.25 -14.36 -22.40
N TYR A 447 16.50 -14.74 -22.14
CA TYR A 447 17.66 -14.15 -22.83
C TYR A 447 17.69 -14.53 -24.32
N GLU A 448 17.43 -15.80 -24.65
CA GLU A 448 17.38 -16.29 -26.03
C GLU A 448 16.25 -15.62 -26.84
N GLN A 449 15.14 -15.28 -26.20
CA GLN A 449 14.00 -14.58 -26.80
C GLN A 449 13.97 -13.08 -26.48
N PHE A 450 15.08 -12.49 -26.06
CA PHE A 450 15.08 -11.16 -25.44
C PHE A 450 14.41 -10.09 -26.30
N LYS A 451 14.76 -10.02 -27.60
CA LYS A 451 14.23 -9.02 -28.52
C LYS A 451 12.73 -9.19 -28.73
N SER A 452 12.30 -10.38 -29.16
CA SER A 452 10.89 -10.66 -29.44
C SER A 452 10.01 -10.51 -28.18
N TYR A 453 10.54 -10.90 -27.03
CA TYR A 453 9.86 -10.67 -25.74
C TYR A 453 9.66 -9.18 -25.48
N HIS A 454 10.70 -8.34 -25.56
CA HIS A 454 10.58 -6.91 -25.25
C HIS A 454 9.73 -6.12 -26.27
N GLU A 455 9.74 -6.52 -27.53
CA GLU A 455 8.86 -5.97 -28.57
C GLU A 455 7.36 -6.26 -28.31
N SER A 456 7.04 -7.28 -27.50
CA SER A 456 5.66 -7.70 -27.26
C SER A 456 5.33 -7.97 -25.78
N PHE A 457 6.14 -7.48 -24.84
CA PHE A 457 6.05 -7.86 -23.43
C PHE A 457 4.70 -7.59 -22.76
N TYR A 458 3.95 -6.59 -23.20
CA TYR A 458 2.60 -6.31 -22.70
C TYR A 458 1.61 -7.47 -22.96
N LYS A 459 1.83 -8.28 -24.01
CA LYS A 459 1.04 -9.48 -24.29
C LYS A 459 1.20 -10.57 -23.22
N TYR A 460 2.37 -10.61 -22.58
CA TYR A 460 2.70 -11.61 -21.56
C TYR A 460 2.31 -11.19 -20.14
N VAL A 461 1.70 -10.00 -19.97
CA VAL A 461 1.10 -9.62 -18.69
C VAL A 461 0.07 -10.66 -18.29
N GLU A 462 0.19 -11.14 -17.06
CA GLU A 462 -0.65 -12.21 -16.53
C GLU A 462 -2.08 -11.72 -16.29
N PRO A 463 -3.12 -12.53 -16.58
CA PRO A 463 -4.47 -12.21 -16.14
C PRO A 463 -4.56 -12.33 -14.62
N THR A 464 -5.00 -11.25 -13.97
CA THR A 464 -5.34 -11.24 -12.55
C THR A 464 -6.79 -11.69 -12.38
N GLY A 465 -7.04 -12.55 -11.39
CA GLY A 465 -8.38 -13.07 -11.09
C GLY A 465 -8.67 -13.10 -9.60
N VAL A 466 -9.95 -13.05 -9.27
CA VAL A 466 -10.48 -13.20 -7.90
C VAL A 466 -11.72 -14.07 -7.92
N THR A 467 -11.98 -14.78 -6.83
CA THR A 467 -13.09 -15.74 -6.70
C THR A 467 -13.77 -15.63 -5.32
N PRO A 468 -14.46 -14.49 -5.02
CA PRO A 468 -14.92 -14.18 -3.66
C PRO A 468 -15.82 -15.22 -2.99
N PHE A 469 -16.61 -15.93 -3.78
CA PHE A 469 -17.54 -16.95 -3.30
C PHE A 469 -16.96 -18.37 -3.34
N ALA A 470 -15.67 -18.58 -3.61
CA ALA A 470 -15.09 -19.92 -3.55
C ALA A 470 -15.17 -20.49 -2.13
N LYS A 471 -15.38 -21.81 -1.98
CA LYS A 471 -15.53 -22.48 -0.66
C LYS A 471 -14.48 -22.06 0.39
N PRO A 472 -13.16 -22.00 0.08
CA PRO A 472 -12.16 -21.58 1.08
C PRO A 472 -12.31 -20.11 1.52
N ALA A 473 -12.83 -19.25 0.64
CA ALA A 473 -13.09 -17.84 0.96
C ALA A 473 -14.31 -17.71 1.88
N ARG A 474 -15.37 -18.47 1.58
CA ARG A 474 -16.58 -18.53 2.40
C ARG A 474 -16.29 -19.04 3.80
N ASP A 475 -15.57 -20.15 3.91
CA ASP A 475 -15.15 -20.72 5.20
C ASP A 475 -14.34 -19.75 6.05
N ARG A 476 -13.62 -18.83 5.41
CA ARG A 476 -12.74 -17.87 6.07
C ARG A 476 -13.45 -16.58 6.46
N ALA A 477 -14.46 -16.15 5.73
CA ALA A 477 -14.98 -14.78 5.85
C ALA A 477 -16.49 -14.59 5.61
N LEU A 478 -17.26 -15.60 5.17
CA LEU A 478 -18.70 -15.42 4.94
C LEU A 478 -19.43 -15.02 6.23
N HIS A 479 -19.15 -15.70 7.34
CA HIS A 479 -19.70 -15.37 8.66
C HIS A 479 -19.36 -13.94 9.09
N ALA A 480 -18.18 -13.44 8.70
CA ALA A 480 -17.74 -12.08 9.01
C ALA A 480 -18.56 -11.03 8.23
N VAL A 481 -18.89 -11.31 6.97
CA VAL A 481 -19.77 -10.47 6.15
C VAL A 481 -21.18 -10.43 6.73
N MET A 482 -21.72 -11.62 7.05
CA MET A 482 -23.04 -11.76 7.66
C MET A 482 -23.15 -11.00 8.99
N VAL A 483 -22.18 -11.17 9.89
CA VAL A 483 -22.12 -10.45 11.16
C VAL A 483 -21.97 -8.94 10.95
N THR A 484 -21.15 -8.51 9.99
CA THR A 484 -21.03 -7.08 9.64
C THR A 484 -22.39 -6.49 9.25
N MET A 485 -23.14 -7.17 8.38
CA MET A 485 -24.43 -6.68 7.93
C MET A 485 -25.45 -6.64 9.08
N ILE A 486 -25.57 -7.69 9.90
CA ILE A 486 -26.46 -7.67 11.09
C ILE A 486 -26.10 -6.51 12.02
N ARG A 487 -24.81 -6.38 12.34
CA ARG A 487 -24.31 -5.40 13.31
C ARG A 487 -24.57 -3.96 12.89
N HIS A 488 -24.46 -3.66 11.60
CA HIS A 488 -24.54 -2.28 11.07
C HIS A 488 -25.85 -1.99 10.32
N MET A 489 -26.71 -2.99 10.10
CA MET A 489 -27.97 -2.82 9.37
C MET A 489 -29.21 -3.11 10.23
N CYS A 490 -29.12 -4.02 11.21
CA CYS A 490 -30.26 -4.50 12.00
C CYS A 490 -30.30 -3.97 13.45
N GLY A 491 -29.56 -2.91 13.76
CA GLY A 491 -29.61 -2.25 15.08
C GLY A 491 -28.87 -2.98 16.22
N LEU A 492 -28.26 -4.15 15.97
CA LEU A 492 -27.49 -4.91 16.96
C LEU A 492 -26.01 -4.52 16.96
N SER A 493 -25.72 -3.25 17.21
CA SER A 493 -24.39 -2.67 16.95
C SER A 493 -23.39 -2.88 18.09
N ALA A 494 -23.82 -2.87 19.35
CA ALA A 494 -22.92 -2.99 20.49
C ALA A 494 -22.36 -4.41 20.62
N ASP A 495 -21.19 -4.54 21.26
CA ASP A 495 -20.55 -5.85 21.43
C ASP A 495 -21.43 -6.85 22.19
N SER A 496 -22.25 -6.37 23.14
CA SER A 496 -23.22 -7.16 23.91
C SER A 496 -24.50 -7.50 23.15
N ASP A 497 -24.79 -6.80 22.06
CA ASP A 497 -26.07 -6.97 21.34
C ASP A 497 -26.13 -8.28 20.57
N ALA A 498 -24.99 -8.98 20.46
CA ALA A 498 -24.91 -10.32 19.91
C ALA A 498 -25.84 -11.33 20.60
N VAL A 499 -26.25 -11.06 21.84
CA VAL A 499 -27.18 -11.91 22.62
C VAL A 499 -28.64 -11.76 22.16
N TYR A 500 -28.99 -10.64 21.50
CA TYR A 500 -30.35 -10.34 21.06
C TYR A 500 -30.64 -10.79 19.63
N PHE A 501 -29.69 -11.48 18.99
CA PHE A 501 -29.89 -12.04 17.65
C PHE A 501 -30.92 -13.16 17.68
N ASP A 502 -31.85 -13.13 16.73
CA ASP A 502 -32.76 -14.22 16.41
C ASP A 502 -32.80 -14.40 14.88
N THR A 503 -33.12 -15.61 14.42
CA THR A 503 -33.35 -15.95 13.02
C THR A 503 -34.54 -15.20 12.42
N ASP A 504 -35.51 -14.81 13.24
CA ASP A 504 -36.69 -14.06 12.82
C ASP A 504 -36.49 -12.54 12.86
N LEU A 505 -35.28 -12.05 13.16
CA LEU A 505 -34.97 -10.63 13.20
C LEU A 505 -35.21 -9.96 11.83
N ASP A 506 -35.86 -8.79 11.87
CA ASP A 506 -36.06 -7.96 10.69
C ASP A 506 -34.72 -7.63 10.00
N GLY A 507 -34.62 -7.96 8.71
CA GLY A 507 -33.43 -7.78 7.90
C GLY A 507 -32.56 -9.03 7.69
N VAL A 508 -32.74 -10.13 8.45
CA VAL A 508 -31.97 -11.38 8.22
C VAL A 508 -32.20 -11.92 6.80
N LYS A 509 -33.47 -12.02 6.40
CA LYS A 509 -33.85 -12.48 5.05
C LYS A 509 -33.36 -11.51 3.96
N ASP A 510 -33.38 -10.21 4.23
CA ASP A 510 -32.89 -9.21 3.29
C ASP A 510 -31.38 -9.34 3.08
N ILE A 511 -30.62 -9.63 4.14
CA ILE A 511 -29.18 -9.91 4.08
C ILE A 511 -28.90 -11.16 3.25
N GLU A 512 -29.61 -12.26 3.51
CA GLU A 512 -29.46 -13.49 2.72
C GLU A 512 -29.76 -13.25 1.24
N ASN A 513 -30.88 -12.59 0.95
CA ASN A 513 -31.29 -12.27 -0.42
C ASN A 513 -30.25 -11.37 -1.10
N TYR A 514 -29.74 -10.35 -0.42
CA TYR A 514 -28.72 -9.45 -0.96
C TYR A 514 -27.43 -10.19 -1.34
N ILE A 515 -26.94 -11.10 -0.47
CA ILE A 515 -25.74 -11.91 -0.74
C ILE A 515 -25.98 -12.84 -1.95
N LEU A 516 -27.13 -13.52 -2.00
CA LEU A 516 -27.47 -14.44 -3.09
C LEU A 516 -27.73 -13.72 -4.43
N GLU A 517 -28.36 -12.55 -4.42
CA GLU A 517 -28.53 -11.71 -5.60
C GLU A 517 -27.17 -11.25 -6.14
N ARG A 518 -26.27 -10.82 -5.26
CA ARG A 518 -24.92 -10.43 -5.67
C ARG A 518 -24.15 -11.58 -6.31
N LEU A 519 -24.29 -12.80 -5.80
CA LEU A 519 -23.71 -13.99 -6.44
C LEU A 519 -24.24 -14.18 -7.86
N LYS A 520 -25.57 -14.09 -8.05
CA LYS A 520 -26.22 -14.22 -9.36
C LYS A 520 -25.78 -13.12 -10.32
N GLU A 521 -25.71 -11.88 -9.86
CA GLU A 521 -25.25 -10.74 -10.66
C GLU A 521 -23.77 -10.86 -11.06
N ILE A 522 -22.90 -11.33 -10.16
CA ILE A 522 -21.50 -11.58 -10.50
C ILE A 522 -21.40 -12.69 -11.54
N ARG A 523 -22.14 -13.79 -11.36
CA ARG A 523 -22.17 -14.91 -12.31
C ARG A 523 -22.64 -14.49 -13.70
N SER A 524 -23.65 -13.63 -13.79
CA SER A 524 -24.14 -13.14 -15.09
C SER A 524 -23.17 -12.18 -15.80
N ARG A 525 -22.23 -11.58 -15.06
CA ARG A 525 -21.22 -10.64 -15.59
C ARG A 525 -19.90 -11.29 -15.99
N VAL A 526 -19.64 -12.52 -15.54
CA VAL A 526 -18.39 -13.24 -15.76
C VAL A 526 -18.58 -14.29 -16.85
N ASP A 527 -17.69 -14.30 -17.84
CA ASP A 527 -17.80 -15.16 -19.04
C ASP A 527 -17.51 -16.66 -18.78
N PHE A 528 -17.37 -17.09 -17.52
CA PHE A 528 -17.10 -18.48 -17.14
C PHE A 528 -18.36 -19.15 -16.58
N GLU A 529 -18.66 -20.36 -17.03
CA GLU A 529 -19.70 -21.19 -16.41
C GLU A 529 -19.25 -21.66 -15.03
N TYR A 530 -19.76 -20.99 -13.99
CA TYR A 530 -19.69 -21.50 -12.62
C TYR A 530 -20.84 -22.47 -12.36
N ALA A 531 -20.54 -23.54 -11.61
CA ALA A 531 -21.56 -24.36 -10.97
C ALA A 531 -22.45 -23.46 -10.10
N ASP A 532 -23.75 -23.71 -10.11
CA ASP A 532 -24.68 -22.96 -9.29
C ASP A 532 -24.57 -23.42 -7.83
N GLU A 533 -23.78 -22.68 -7.04
CA GLU A 533 -23.60 -22.95 -5.61
C GLU A 533 -24.60 -22.16 -4.74
N THR A 534 -25.62 -21.53 -5.33
CA THR A 534 -26.59 -20.68 -4.61
C THR A 534 -27.23 -21.43 -3.43
N ASP A 535 -27.66 -22.68 -3.65
CA ASP A 535 -28.29 -23.48 -2.60
C ASP A 535 -27.31 -23.91 -1.51
N SER A 536 -26.07 -24.24 -1.89
CA SER A 536 -25.00 -24.55 -0.93
C SER A 536 -24.70 -23.35 -0.04
N ILE A 537 -24.60 -22.15 -0.63
CA ILE A 537 -24.31 -20.91 0.09
C ILE A 537 -25.49 -20.55 1.00
N ARG A 538 -26.73 -20.70 0.52
CA ARG A 538 -27.93 -20.51 1.35
C ARG A 538 -27.90 -21.43 2.57
N ASN A 539 -27.62 -22.72 2.38
CA ASN A 539 -27.52 -23.66 3.47
C ASN A 539 -26.39 -23.30 4.44
N GLU A 540 -25.21 -22.88 3.95
CA GLU A 540 -24.11 -22.41 4.80
C GLU A 540 -24.51 -21.19 5.65
N MET A 541 -25.22 -20.23 5.07
CA MET A 541 -25.72 -19.06 5.79
C MET A 541 -26.74 -19.46 6.87
N MET A 542 -27.73 -20.28 6.52
CA MET A 542 -28.74 -20.78 7.46
C MET A 542 -28.10 -21.55 8.64
N GLN A 543 -27.12 -22.41 8.34
CA GLN A 543 -26.39 -23.15 9.37
C GLN A 543 -25.64 -22.22 10.33
N PHE A 544 -25.04 -21.13 9.82
CA PHE A 544 -24.40 -20.14 10.69
C PHE A 544 -25.40 -19.41 11.58
N TRP A 545 -26.58 -19.04 11.08
CA TRP A 545 -27.61 -18.42 11.92
C TRP A 545 -28.10 -19.33 13.04
N ILE A 546 -28.33 -20.61 12.72
CA ILE A 546 -28.72 -21.63 13.70
C ILE A 546 -27.62 -21.77 14.76
N GLU A 547 -26.36 -21.91 14.34
CA GLU A 547 -25.23 -22.00 15.28
C GLU A 547 -25.15 -20.78 16.19
N TRP A 548 -25.34 -19.57 15.67
CA TRP A 548 -25.35 -18.37 16.50
C TRP A 548 -26.46 -18.45 17.55
N LYS A 549 -27.70 -18.79 17.16
CA LYS A 549 -28.83 -18.93 18.09
C LYS A 549 -28.58 -20.00 19.17
N GLU A 550 -28.14 -21.19 18.79
CA GLU A 550 -27.81 -22.28 19.73
C GLU A 550 -26.73 -21.84 20.74
N ARG A 551 -25.76 -21.03 20.31
CA ARG A 551 -24.71 -20.54 21.19
C ARG A 551 -25.19 -19.48 22.19
N ILE A 552 -26.19 -18.69 21.82
CA ILE A 552 -26.86 -17.77 22.74
C ILE A 552 -27.60 -18.59 23.82
N GLU A 553 -28.29 -19.66 23.42
CA GLU A 553 -29.01 -20.57 24.32
C GLU A 553 -28.04 -21.27 25.28
N LEU A 554 -26.92 -21.81 24.77
CA LEU A 554 -25.86 -22.42 25.58
C LEU A 554 -25.18 -21.43 26.55
N ALA A 555 -25.20 -20.13 26.24
CA ALA A 555 -24.74 -19.07 27.13
C ALA A 555 -25.80 -18.61 28.13
N GLY A 556 -27.02 -19.18 28.09
CA GLY A 556 -28.13 -18.82 28.98
C GLY A 556 -28.64 -17.40 28.76
N HIS A 557 -28.55 -16.87 27.53
CA HIS A 557 -28.93 -15.49 27.16
C HIS A 557 -28.24 -14.40 28.01
N LYS A 558 -27.07 -14.70 28.58
CA LYS A 558 -26.29 -13.76 29.38
C LYS A 558 -24.83 -13.82 28.96
N ASN A 559 -24.12 -12.69 29.11
CA ASN A 559 -22.69 -12.61 28.91
C ASN A 559 -22.19 -13.15 27.55
N PHE A 560 -23.00 -13.00 26.49
CA PHE A 560 -22.65 -13.35 25.11
C PHE A 560 -22.32 -12.09 24.30
N TYR A 561 -21.18 -12.10 23.61
CA TYR A 561 -20.66 -10.92 22.91
C TYR A 561 -20.23 -11.25 21.49
N TYR A 562 -20.14 -10.26 20.60
CA TYR A 562 -19.55 -10.46 19.28
C TYR A 562 -18.10 -10.92 19.39
N GLY A 563 -17.29 -10.25 20.21
CA GLY A 563 -15.90 -10.63 20.45
C GLY A 563 -14.92 -9.47 20.50
N ASP A 564 -15.38 -8.22 20.35
CA ASP A 564 -14.52 -7.04 20.28
C ASP A 564 -13.65 -6.88 21.53
N ARG A 565 -14.28 -7.00 22.71
CA ARG A 565 -13.58 -6.94 24.00
C ARG A 565 -12.59 -8.07 24.20
N PHE A 566 -12.72 -9.15 23.41
CA PHE A 566 -11.91 -10.37 23.53
C PHE A 566 -10.86 -10.54 22.43
N ILE A 567 -10.56 -9.47 21.68
CA ILE A 567 -9.50 -9.49 20.65
C ILE A 567 -8.12 -9.73 21.26
N VAL A 568 -7.83 -9.11 22.41
CA VAL A 568 -6.50 -9.19 23.06
C VAL A 568 -6.46 -10.26 24.15
N LYS A 569 -7.52 -10.34 24.96
CA LYS A 569 -7.63 -11.29 26.06
C LYS A 569 -8.83 -12.21 25.79
N PRO A 570 -8.67 -13.54 25.89
CA PRO A 570 -9.81 -14.44 25.74
C PRO A 570 -10.85 -14.19 26.83
N PRO A 571 -12.11 -14.63 26.62
CA PRO A 571 -13.14 -14.58 27.65
C PRO A 571 -12.70 -15.32 28.93
N ALA A 572 -13.07 -14.78 30.08
CA ALA A 572 -12.86 -15.39 31.39
C ALA A 572 -14.21 -15.63 32.08
N GLY A 573 -14.28 -16.67 32.91
CA GLY A 573 -15.51 -17.04 33.62
C GLY A 573 -16.58 -17.61 32.68
N ASP A 574 -17.81 -17.09 32.81
CA ASP A 574 -18.99 -17.50 32.05
C ASP A 574 -19.15 -16.77 30.70
N ALA A 575 -18.37 -15.72 30.47
CA ALA A 575 -18.46 -14.92 29.24
C ALA A 575 -18.16 -15.76 27.98
N LYS A 576 -19.01 -15.61 26.98
CA LYS A 576 -18.89 -16.25 25.67
C LYS A 576 -18.76 -15.21 24.57
N ARG A 577 -18.18 -15.59 23.45
CA ARG A 577 -18.01 -14.75 22.26
C ARG A 577 -18.47 -15.47 21.02
N LEU A 578 -18.94 -14.77 19.99
CA LEU A 578 -19.26 -15.34 18.68
C LEU A 578 -17.99 -15.52 17.83
N LEU A 579 -17.15 -14.48 17.79
CA LEU A 579 -15.97 -14.37 16.96
C LEU A 579 -14.68 -14.48 17.80
N ARG A 580 -13.69 -15.22 17.28
CA ARG A 580 -12.32 -15.25 17.81
C ARG A 580 -11.30 -14.89 16.74
N VAL A 581 -10.16 -14.36 17.15
CA VAL A 581 -9.12 -13.94 16.22
C VAL A 581 -8.59 -15.16 15.45
N PHE A 582 -8.49 -15.04 14.14
CA PHE A 582 -7.98 -16.10 13.27
C PHE A 582 -6.57 -16.53 13.68
N GLY A 583 -6.37 -17.84 13.84
CA GLY A 583 -5.10 -18.41 14.29
C GLY A 583 -4.79 -18.22 15.78
N SER A 584 -5.70 -17.63 16.58
CA SER A 584 -5.57 -17.65 18.04
C SER A 584 -5.85 -19.04 18.58
N GLY A 585 -4.97 -19.56 19.45
CA GLY A 585 -5.21 -20.81 20.16
C GLY A 585 -6.36 -20.67 21.17
N GLY A 586 -7.06 -21.77 21.44
CA GLY A 586 -8.16 -21.80 22.41
C GLY A 586 -9.18 -22.89 22.07
N ASN A 587 -9.76 -23.49 23.11
CA ASN A 587 -10.72 -24.57 22.98
C ASN A 587 -12.19 -24.08 23.00
N ASP A 588 -12.41 -22.80 22.67
CA ASP A 588 -13.77 -22.26 22.54
C ASP A 588 -14.32 -22.51 21.13
N TYR A 589 -15.63 -22.71 21.01
CA TYR A 589 -16.32 -22.97 19.74
C TYR A 589 -16.53 -21.70 18.90
N SER A 590 -15.75 -20.64 19.11
CA SER A 590 -15.94 -19.37 18.39
C SER A 590 -15.41 -19.41 16.98
N ARG A 591 -16.08 -18.68 16.07
CA ARG A 591 -15.68 -18.65 14.66
C ARG A 591 -14.41 -17.82 14.48
N GLU A 592 -13.40 -18.46 13.91
CA GLU A 592 -12.14 -17.78 13.57
C GLU A 592 -12.38 -16.71 12.52
N THR A 593 -12.02 -15.48 12.86
CA THR A 593 -12.34 -14.29 12.08
C THR A 593 -11.10 -13.43 11.95
N LEU A 594 -10.85 -12.94 10.73
CA LEU A 594 -9.69 -12.12 10.44
C LEU A 594 -9.79 -10.77 11.18
N THR A 595 -8.65 -10.28 11.67
CA THR A 595 -8.50 -8.90 12.17
C THR A 595 -7.58 -8.06 11.26
N SER A 596 -7.04 -8.70 10.22
CA SER A 596 -6.14 -8.12 9.22
C SER A 596 -6.20 -8.97 7.96
N MET A 597 -6.10 -8.33 6.79
CA MET A 597 -6.03 -8.99 5.48
C MET A 597 -4.61 -9.47 5.13
N ARG A 598 -3.63 -9.31 6.03
CA ARG A 598 -2.26 -9.80 5.83
C ARG A 598 -2.12 -11.31 6.08
N ASN A 599 -3.05 -11.92 6.80
CA ASN A 599 -3.01 -13.32 7.23
C ASN A 599 -3.81 -14.26 6.32
N VAL A 600 -4.04 -13.88 5.06
CA VAL A 600 -4.83 -14.69 4.11
C VAL A 600 -4.09 -15.99 3.75
N ASP A 601 -2.76 -15.93 3.66
CA ASP A 601 -1.89 -17.09 3.42
C ASP A 601 -1.13 -17.46 4.69
N LYS A 602 -1.39 -18.64 5.27
CA LYS A 602 -0.55 -19.20 6.35
C LYS A 602 0.77 -19.65 5.75
N SER A 603 1.90 -19.20 6.29
CA SER A 603 3.18 -19.85 6.04
C SER A 603 3.16 -21.24 6.70
N VAL A 604 3.06 -22.30 5.90
CA VAL A 604 3.10 -23.68 6.39
C VAL A 604 4.57 -24.11 6.46
N ALA A 605 5.00 -24.63 7.61
CA ALA A 605 6.27 -25.34 7.70
C ALA A 605 6.13 -26.65 6.93
N ALA A 606 6.74 -26.72 5.74
CA ALA A 606 6.81 -27.94 4.96
C ALA A 606 8.08 -28.70 5.34
N ASN A 607 7.92 -29.92 5.87
CA ASN A 607 9.02 -30.86 6.02
C ASN A 607 9.20 -31.58 4.68
N PHE A 608 10.32 -31.34 4.01
CA PHE A 608 10.69 -32.05 2.79
C PHE A 608 11.34 -33.37 3.17
N LEU A 609 10.69 -34.49 2.84
CA LEU A 609 11.32 -35.80 2.82
C LEU A 609 12.16 -35.89 1.54
N VAL A 610 13.47 -35.77 1.68
CA VAL A 610 14.41 -36.07 0.59
C VAL A 610 14.68 -37.57 0.66
N TRP A 611 14.13 -38.34 -0.29
CA TRP A 611 14.57 -39.71 -0.49
C TRP A 611 15.99 -39.66 -1.05
N GLY A 612 16.95 -40.09 -0.24
CA GLY A 612 18.29 -40.44 -0.73
C GLY A 612 18.24 -41.88 -1.24
N ASP A 613 18.76 -42.10 -2.44
CA ASP A 613 19.19 -43.43 -2.84
C ASP A 613 20.31 -43.83 -1.88
N THR A 614 20.09 -44.93 -1.16
CA THR A 614 21.13 -45.59 -0.37
C THR A 614 22.18 -46.13 -1.34
N GLU A 615 23.35 -45.48 -1.40
CA GLU A 615 24.60 -46.13 -1.82
C GLU A 615 25.15 -47.02 -0.70
#